data_AF-A0A6J2YME7-F1
#
_entry.id   AF-A0A6J2YME7-F1
#
_cell.length_a   1.000
_cell.length_b   1.000
_cell.length_c   1.000
_cell.angle_alpha   90.00
_cell.angle_beta   90.00
_cell.angle_gamma   90.00
#
_symmetry.space_group_name_H-M   'P 1'
#
loop_
_entity.id
_entity.type
_entity.pdbx_description
1 polymer ?
#
loop_
_entity_poly.entity_id
_entity_poly.type
_entity_poly.pdbx_seq_one_letter_code
_entity_poly.pdbx_strand_id
1 'polypeptide(L)'
;MKHGLCLCRSLCFYIKHNVRTSISLLDERTVCSASIKELTLAVKSTDKSQTVKIGGHRLDPQGNYNAPKTIPLSQSEIYLSELIDSICNKMEDYARGIWKSNGTLTILKMVVDGKMNPHMDDIDFVQDEDLNKSLKYYCESVMEEYEEDIIKHYQNGENLDEKYCTENSNICLPHKPDILKNEL
;
A
#
# COMPACT_ATOMS: atom_id res chain seq x y z
N MET A 1 22.14 -39.42 39.87
CA MET A 1 22.96 -38.93 38.72
C MET A 1 22.07 -38.11 37.80
N LYS A 2 22.62 -37.00 37.30
CA LYS A 2 21.95 -35.78 36.83
C LYS A 2 21.11 -36.01 35.55
N HIS A 3 19.86 -35.55 35.53
CA HIS A 3 19.13 -35.20 34.31
C HIS A 3 18.81 -33.70 34.39
N GLY A 4 19.61 -32.90 33.68
CA GLY A 4 19.47 -31.45 33.61
C GLY A 4 18.36 -31.03 32.66
N LEU A 5 17.56 -30.06 33.11
CA LEU A 5 16.56 -29.31 32.36
C LEU A 5 17.08 -28.81 30.99
N CYS A 6 16.36 -29.15 29.92
CA CYS A 6 16.43 -28.46 28.64
C CYS A 6 15.07 -27.80 28.35
N LEU A 7 14.75 -26.72 29.06
CA LEU A 7 13.51 -25.94 28.90
C LEU A 7 13.73 -24.57 28.23
N CYS A 8 14.90 -24.32 27.63
CA CYS A 8 15.22 -23.02 27.04
C CYS A 8 14.81 -22.88 25.54
N ARG A 9 14.37 -23.96 24.88
CA ARG A 9 14.07 -23.93 23.43
C ARG A 9 12.67 -23.39 23.07
N SER A 10 11.64 -23.60 23.90
CA SER A 10 10.26 -23.21 23.53
C SER A 10 9.98 -21.71 23.64
N LEU A 11 10.64 -20.98 24.55
CA LEU A 11 10.46 -19.52 24.69
C LEU A 11 11.05 -18.72 23.52
N CYS A 12 12.15 -19.20 22.91
CA CYS A 12 12.78 -18.50 21.78
C CYS A 12 11.94 -18.53 20.49
N PHE A 13 11.14 -19.58 20.27
CA PHE A 13 10.28 -19.66 19.08
C PHE A 13 9.08 -18.70 19.14
N TYR A 14 8.48 -18.55 20.33
CA TYR A 14 7.31 -17.69 20.51
C TYR A 14 7.66 -16.20 20.39
N ILE A 15 8.83 -15.79 20.88
CA ILE A 15 9.31 -14.40 20.78
C ILE A 15 9.65 -14.04 19.32
N LYS A 16 10.28 -14.94 18.57
CA LYS A 16 10.63 -14.69 17.16
C LYS A 16 9.42 -14.53 16.24
N HIS A 17 8.34 -15.28 16.48
CA HIS A 17 7.11 -15.11 15.70
C HIS A 17 6.46 -13.75 15.94
N ASN A 18 6.35 -13.33 17.21
CA ASN A 18 5.73 -12.05 17.56
C ASN A 18 6.52 -10.83 17.02
N VAL A 19 7.84 -10.87 17.11
CA VAL A 19 8.72 -9.81 16.59
C VAL A 19 8.62 -9.73 15.06
N ARG A 20 8.64 -10.87 14.35
CA ARG A 20 8.50 -10.90 12.88
C ARG A 20 7.18 -10.31 12.40
N THR A 21 6.07 -10.60 13.09
CA THR A 21 4.74 -10.03 12.77
C THR A 21 4.67 -8.53 13.03
N SER A 22 5.30 -8.02 14.10
CA SER A 22 5.32 -6.58 14.37
C SER A 22 6.15 -5.78 13.36
N ILE A 23 7.25 -6.36 12.84
CA ILE A 23 8.08 -5.75 11.79
C ILE A 23 7.31 -5.73 10.46
N SER A 24 6.65 -6.82 10.07
CA SER A 24 5.87 -6.85 8.83
C SER A 24 4.70 -5.85 8.84
N LEU A 25 4.04 -5.65 9.99
CA LEU A 25 2.97 -4.67 10.14
C LEU A 25 3.44 -3.22 10.06
N LEU A 26 4.67 -2.94 10.47
CA LEU A 26 5.28 -1.61 10.31
C LEU A 26 5.62 -1.34 8.83
N ASP A 27 6.04 -2.37 8.10
CA ASP A 27 6.32 -2.26 6.67
C ASP A 27 5.05 -1.98 5.86
N GLU A 28 3.97 -2.74 6.08
CA GLU A 28 2.68 -2.58 5.37
C GLU A 28 2.11 -1.16 5.54
N ARG A 29 2.13 -0.61 6.75
CA ARG A 29 1.65 0.76 7.01
C ARG A 29 2.50 1.82 6.29
N THR A 30 3.81 1.62 6.30
CA THR A 30 4.76 2.57 5.68
C THR A 30 4.61 2.53 4.16
N VAL A 31 4.49 1.33 3.58
CA VAL A 31 4.24 1.13 2.14
C VAL A 31 2.89 1.73 1.75
N CYS A 32 1.82 1.43 2.49
CA CYS A 32 0.50 2.04 2.25
C CYS A 32 0.59 3.56 2.18
N SER A 33 1.23 4.19 3.17
CA SER A 33 1.34 5.64 3.26
C SER A 33 2.09 6.23 2.05
N ALA A 34 3.19 5.58 1.65
CA ALA A 34 3.96 5.99 0.47
C ALA A 34 3.18 5.80 -0.84
N SER A 35 2.46 4.68 -0.98
CA SER A 35 1.62 4.39 -2.15
C SER A 35 0.48 5.40 -2.30
N ILE A 36 -0.23 5.71 -1.21
CA ILE A 36 -1.29 6.73 -1.22
C ILE A 36 -0.72 8.10 -1.59
N LYS A 37 0.45 8.46 -1.06
CA LYS A 37 1.13 9.72 -1.42
C LYS A 37 1.45 9.78 -2.92
N GLU A 38 2.06 8.74 -3.47
CA GLU A 38 2.40 8.64 -4.89
C GLU A 38 1.15 8.67 -5.79
N LEU A 39 0.08 7.97 -5.38
CA LEU A 39 -1.21 7.97 -6.07
C LEU A 39 -1.85 9.36 -6.07
N THR A 40 -1.94 10.02 -4.90
CA THR A 40 -2.49 11.37 -4.79
C THR A 40 -1.71 12.37 -5.64
N LEU A 41 -0.38 12.26 -5.70
CA LEU A 41 0.45 13.09 -6.57
C LEU A 41 0.16 12.83 -8.06
N ALA A 42 0.03 11.57 -8.45
CA ALA A 42 -0.26 11.20 -9.84
C ALA A 42 -1.66 11.66 -10.29
N VAL A 43 -2.68 11.48 -9.45
CA VAL A 43 -4.04 11.99 -9.69
C VAL A 43 -4.04 13.51 -9.80
N LYS A 44 -3.35 14.23 -8.90
CA LYS A 44 -3.26 15.70 -8.95
C LYS A 44 -2.52 16.22 -10.18
N SER A 45 -1.59 15.44 -10.71
CA SER A 45 -0.83 15.76 -11.93
C SER A 45 -1.59 15.45 -13.21
N THR A 46 -2.77 14.82 -13.12
CA THR A 46 -3.62 14.52 -14.28
C THR A 46 -4.23 15.80 -14.83
N ASP A 47 -4.26 15.94 -16.16
CA ASP A 47 -4.88 17.09 -16.81
C ASP A 47 -6.38 17.14 -16.53
N LYS A 48 -6.81 18.20 -15.84
CA LYS A 48 -8.20 18.42 -15.43
C LYS A 48 -9.18 18.58 -16.60
N SER A 49 -8.67 18.86 -17.80
CA SER A 49 -9.48 18.97 -19.01
C SER A 49 -9.79 17.62 -19.65
N GLN A 50 -9.04 16.57 -19.30
CA GLN A 50 -9.26 15.23 -19.83
C GLN A 50 -10.53 14.60 -19.24
N THR A 51 -11.37 14.07 -20.12
CA THR A 51 -12.63 13.43 -19.75
C THR A 51 -12.80 12.11 -20.49
N VAL A 52 -13.55 11.19 -19.89
CA VAL A 52 -13.93 9.92 -20.51
C VAL A 52 -15.44 9.75 -20.52
N LYS A 53 -15.95 9.02 -21.51
CA LYS A 53 -17.36 8.64 -21.61
C LYS A 53 -17.54 7.26 -20.99
N ILE A 54 -18.43 7.17 -20.01
CA ILE A 54 -18.79 5.92 -19.35
C ILE A 54 -20.25 5.55 -19.62
N GLY A 55 -20.50 4.25 -19.73
CA GLY A 55 -21.85 3.71 -19.95
C GLY A 55 -22.39 3.94 -21.37
N GLY A 56 -23.72 4.02 -21.47
CA GLY A 56 -24.43 4.16 -22.74
C GLY A 56 -24.63 2.86 -23.55
N HIS A 57 -24.09 1.74 -23.08
CA HIS A 57 -24.30 0.42 -23.69
C HIS A 57 -25.59 -0.28 -23.23
N ARG A 58 -26.22 0.19 -22.14
CA ARG A 58 -27.48 -0.35 -21.63
C ARG A 58 -28.67 0.23 -22.40
N LEU A 59 -29.62 -0.61 -22.79
CA LEU A 59 -30.88 -0.19 -23.38
C LEU A 59 -31.87 0.26 -22.29
N ASP A 60 -32.66 1.28 -22.59
CA ASP A 60 -33.84 1.66 -21.80
C ASP A 60 -35.01 0.68 -22.09
N PRO A 61 -36.11 0.73 -21.32
CA PRO A 61 -37.29 -0.12 -21.56
C PRO A 61 -37.95 0.08 -22.94
N GLN A 62 -37.61 1.16 -23.65
CA GLN A 62 -38.12 1.50 -24.98
C GLN A 62 -37.19 1.01 -26.10
N GLY A 63 -36.07 0.35 -25.77
CA GLY A 63 -35.11 -0.18 -26.73
C GLY A 63 -34.13 0.86 -27.26
N ASN A 64 -34.03 2.05 -26.66
CA ASN A 64 -33.00 3.03 -27.00
C ASN A 64 -31.77 2.87 -26.12
N TYR A 65 -30.60 3.20 -26.64
CA TYR A 65 -29.39 3.28 -25.82
C TYR A 65 -29.48 4.43 -24.83
N ASN A 66 -29.11 4.17 -23.58
CA ASN A 66 -28.91 5.25 -22.61
C ASN A 66 -27.82 6.21 -23.10
N ALA A 67 -27.94 7.49 -22.76
CA ALA A 67 -26.88 8.45 -23.07
C ALA A 67 -25.63 8.15 -22.23
N PRO A 68 -24.42 8.13 -22.82
CA PRO A 68 -23.19 7.99 -22.05
C PRO A 68 -22.96 9.21 -21.17
N LYS A 69 -22.48 8.99 -19.94
CA LYS A 69 -22.09 10.07 -19.02
C LYS A 69 -20.63 10.44 -19.28
N THR A 70 -20.33 11.74 -19.32
CA THR A 70 -18.95 12.23 -19.39
C THR A 70 -18.47 12.59 -17.99
N ILE A 71 -17.31 12.07 -17.58
CA ILE A 71 -16.68 12.34 -16.29
C ILE A 71 -15.21 12.73 -16.47
N PRO A 72 -14.59 13.45 -15.51
CA PRO A 72 -13.14 13.66 -15.51
C PRO A 72 -12.36 12.34 -15.54
N LEU A 73 -11.22 12.32 -16.24
CA LEU A 73 -10.35 11.13 -16.30
C LEU A 73 -9.91 10.68 -14.90
N SER A 74 -9.59 11.64 -14.01
CA SER A 74 -9.21 11.39 -12.62
C SER A 74 -10.30 10.74 -11.76
N GLN A 75 -11.52 10.58 -12.29
CA GLN A 75 -12.64 9.89 -11.63
C GLN A 75 -13.00 8.58 -12.36
N SER A 76 -12.29 8.23 -13.43
CA SER A 76 -12.54 6.98 -14.15
C SER A 76 -11.97 5.81 -13.35
N GLU A 77 -12.82 4.82 -13.07
CA GLU A 77 -12.43 3.58 -12.40
C GLU A 77 -11.25 2.91 -13.11
N ILE A 78 -11.37 2.67 -14.42
CA ILE A 78 -10.31 2.06 -15.24
C ILE A 78 -8.99 2.83 -15.13
N TYR A 79 -9.04 4.16 -15.25
CA TYR A 79 -7.84 4.99 -15.14
C TYR A 79 -7.20 4.89 -13.74
N LEU A 80 -8.03 4.94 -12.70
CA LEU A 80 -7.54 4.85 -11.32
C LEU A 80 -6.94 3.48 -11.01
N SER A 81 -7.55 2.39 -11.49
CA SER A 81 -7.01 1.03 -11.38
C SER A 81 -5.63 0.91 -12.07
N GLU A 82 -5.51 1.37 -13.32
CA GLU A 82 -4.23 1.39 -14.03
C GLU A 82 -3.17 2.23 -13.29
N LEU A 83 -3.60 3.35 -12.69
CA LEU A 83 -2.71 4.21 -11.93
C LEU A 83 -2.22 3.52 -10.66
N ILE A 84 -3.11 2.83 -9.94
CA ILE A 84 -2.79 2.03 -8.76
C ILE A 84 -1.71 0.99 -9.07
N ASP A 85 -1.88 0.21 -10.14
CA ASP A 85 -0.88 -0.76 -10.60
C ASP A 85 0.47 -0.10 -10.92
N SER A 86 0.42 1.07 -11.58
CA SER A 86 1.63 1.82 -11.91
C SER A 86 2.37 2.33 -10.66
N ILE A 87 1.65 2.67 -9.59
CA ILE A 87 2.25 3.14 -8.33
C ILE A 87 3.03 2.02 -7.66
N CYS A 88 2.50 0.80 -7.65
CA CYS A 88 3.22 -0.32 -7.03
C CYS A 88 4.52 -0.68 -7.75
N ASN A 89 4.60 -0.47 -9.07
CA ASN A 89 5.87 -0.59 -9.79
C ASN A 89 6.92 0.44 -9.31
N LYS A 90 6.51 1.65 -8.91
CA LYS A 90 7.44 2.65 -8.36
C LYS A 90 8.05 2.26 -7.02
N MET A 91 7.45 1.30 -6.29
CA MET A 91 8.02 0.81 -5.02
C MET A 91 9.36 0.08 -5.22
N GLU A 92 9.70 -0.28 -6.46
CA GLU A 92 11.03 -0.79 -6.80
C GLU A 92 12.14 0.27 -6.63
N ASP A 93 11.80 1.56 -6.67
CA ASP A 93 12.72 2.69 -6.43
C ASP A 93 12.89 3.03 -4.94
N TYR A 94 12.21 2.30 -4.06
CA TYR A 94 12.27 2.49 -2.61
C TYR A 94 13.13 1.39 -1.98
N ALA A 95 13.82 1.74 -0.91
CA ALA A 95 14.59 0.80 -0.11
C ALA A 95 14.22 0.91 1.36
N ARG A 96 14.18 -0.22 2.05
CA ARG A 96 13.99 -0.28 3.51
C ARG A 96 15.25 0.20 4.22
N GLY A 97 15.07 0.95 5.29
CA GLY A 97 16.18 1.43 6.11
C GLY A 97 15.75 1.83 7.51
N ILE A 98 16.73 2.20 8.33
CA ILE A 98 16.54 2.67 9.69
C ILE A 98 17.14 4.06 9.82
N TRP A 99 16.38 5.01 10.37
CA TRP A 99 16.90 6.34 10.67
C TRP A 99 17.99 6.27 11.73
N LYS A 100 19.19 6.77 11.43
CA LYS A 100 20.32 6.83 12.38
C LYS A 100 20.02 7.69 13.60
N SER A 101 19.14 8.69 13.45
CA SER A 101 18.81 9.66 14.49
C SER A 101 18.00 9.07 15.65
N ASN A 102 17.10 8.12 15.37
CA ASN A 102 16.14 7.62 16.36
C ASN A 102 15.89 6.10 16.28
N GLY A 103 16.52 5.38 15.36
CA GLY A 103 16.37 3.94 15.19
C GLY A 103 15.04 3.50 14.60
N THR A 104 14.26 4.41 13.98
CA THR A 104 12.93 4.09 13.43
C THR A 104 13.05 3.47 12.04
N LEU A 105 12.32 2.36 11.82
CA LEU A 105 12.18 1.71 10.52
C LEU A 105 11.46 2.63 9.53
N THR A 106 11.93 2.67 8.28
CA THR A 106 11.37 3.51 7.23
C THR A 106 11.61 2.90 5.85
N ILE A 107 10.96 3.47 4.84
CA ILE A 107 11.31 3.26 3.44
C ILE A 107 11.73 4.60 2.84
N LEU A 108 12.81 4.59 2.08
CA LEU A 108 13.36 5.78 1.44
C LEU A 108 13.35 5.60 -0.07
N LYS A 109 12.77 6.56 -0.78
CA LYS A 109 12.91 6.64 -2.24
C LYS A 109 14.35 6.98 -2.59
N MET A 110 14.99 6.18 -3.42
CA MET A 110 16.42 6.32 -3.72
C MET A 110 16.71 7.56 -4.57
N VAL A 111 15.82 7.88 -5.51
CA VAL A 111 15.94 9.01 -6.43
C VAL A 111 14.73 9.93 -6.33
N VAL A 112 14.99 11.21 -6.11
CA VAL A 112 13.98 12.29 -6.08
C VAL A 112 14.41 13.35 -7.06
N ASP A 113 13.51 13.74 -7.98
CA ASP A 113 13.77 14.76 -9.02
C ASP A 113 15.04 14.52 -9.84
N GLY A 114 15.32 13.24 -10.16
CA GLY A 114 16.49 12.82 -10.92
C GLY A 114 17.83 12.90 -10.17
N LYS A 115 17.80 13.15 -8.85
CA LYS A 115 18.98 13.17 -7.98
C LYS A 115 18.86 12.15 -6.85
N MET A 116 20.00 11.74 -6.34
CA MET A 116 20.12 10.90 -5.15
C MET A 116 19.40 11.57 -3.96
N ASN A 117 18.61 10.81 -3.21
CA ASN A 117 17.85 11.38 -2.09
C ASN A 117 18.81 11.93 -1.02
N PRO A 118 18.67 13.21 -0.60
CA PRO A 118 19.61 13.85 0.32
C PRO A 118 19.68 13.19 1.70
N HIS A 119 18.67 12.40 2.08
CA HIS A 119 18.62 11.71 3.36
C HIS A 119 19.29 10.33 3.36
N MET A 120 19.92 9.91 2.26
CA MET A 120 20.52 8.59 2.18
C MET A 120 21.65 8.38 3.19
N ASP A 121 22.40 9.43 3.51
CA ASP A 121 23.46 9.37 4.52
C ASP A 121 22.90 9.27 5.96
N ASP A 122 21.63 9.62 6.16
CA ASP A 122 20.95 9.54 7.46
C ASP A 122 20.30 8.16 7.71
N ILE A 123 20.33 7.27 6.71
CA ILE A 123 19.67 5.97 6.72
C ILE A 123 20.69 4.84 6.75
N ASP A 124 20.50 3.89 7.66
CA ASP A 124 21.13 2.57 7.60
C ASP A 124 20.21 1.63 6.81
N PHE A 125 20.58 1.36 5.54
CA PHE A 125 19.80 0.50 4.66
C PHE A 125 19.81 -0.95 5.13
N VAL A 126 18.63 -1.56 5.20
CA VAL A 126 18.47 -2.97 5.57
C VAL A 126 18.74 -3.80 4.33
N GLN A 127 19.82 -4.57 4.34
CA GLN A 127 20.16 -5.48 3.25
C GLN A 127 19.36 -6.78 3.38
N ASP A 128 18.26 -6.87 2.66
CA ASP A 128 17.51 -8.10 2.41
C ASP A 128 17.84 -8.62 1.00
N GLU A 129 17.95 -9.94 0.81
CA GLU A 129 18.17 -10.53 -0.52
C GLU A 129 17.07 -10.14 -1.54
N ASP A 130 15.88 -9.76 -1.04
CA ASP A 130 14.73 -9.29 -1.80
C ASP A 130 14.33 -7.83 -1.47
N LEU A 131 15.34 -7.00 -1.18
CA LEU A 131 15.33 -5.60 -0.72
C LEU A 131 14.15 -4.72 -1.20
N ASN A 132 13.69 -4.90 -2.44
CA ASN A 132 12.61 -4.09 -3.04
C ASN A 132 11.41 -4.91 -3.56
N LYS A 133 11.59 -6.22 -3.83
CA LYS A 133 10.48 -7.08 -4.27
C LYS A 133 9.42 -7.21 -3.18
N SER A 134 9.86 -7.19 -1.92
CA SER A 134 8.95 -7.19 -0.77
C SER A 134 8.08 -5.94 -0.72
N LEU A 135 8.64 -4.74 -0.96
CA LEU A 135 7.88 -3.47 -0.93
C LEU A 135 6.82 -3.40 -2.03
N LYS A 136 7.17 -3.82 -3.24
CA LYS A 136 6.21 -3.93 -4.35
C LYS A 136 5.09 -4.90 -4.00
N TYR A 137 5.41 -6.09 -3.49
CA TYR A 137 4.41 -7.07 -3.08
C TYR A 137 3.47 -6.55 -1.99
N TYR A 138 4.01 -5.85 -0.98
CA TYR A 138 3.17 -5.21 0.05
C TYR A 138 2.27 -4.12 -0.55
N CYS A 139 2.77 -3.34 -1.51
CA CYS A 139 1.94 -2.37 -2.22
C CYS A 139 0.82 -3.06 -2.98
N GLU A 140 1.13 -4.07 -3.80
CA GLU A 140 0.14 -4.81 -4.58
C GLU A 140 -0.93 -5.39 -3.65
N SER A 141 -0.52 -6.07 -2.58
CA SER A 141 -1.44 -6.67 -1.61
C SER A 141 -2.36 -5.65 -0.94
N VAL A 142 -1.82 -4.51 -0.48
CA VAL A 142 -2.62 -3.47 0.19
C VAL A 142 -3.52 -2.77 -0.83
N MET A 143 -2.98 -2.37 -1.98
CA MET A 143 -3.73 -1.60 -2.95
C MET A 143 -4.85 -2.43 -3.60
N GLU A 144 -4.64 -3.73 -3.81
CA GLU A 144 -5.68 -4.66 -4.27
C GLU A 144 -6.81 -4.80 -3.23
N GLU A 145 -6.46 -4.96 -1.94
CA GLU A 145 -7.46 -5.13 -0.88
C GLU A 145 -8.38 -3.90 -0.72
N TYR A 146 -7.84 -2.69 -0.94
CA TYR A 146 -8.56 -1.43 -0.72
C TYR A 146 -8.88 -0.67 -2.01
N GLU A 147 -8.69 -1.29 -3.17
CA GLU A 147 -8.83 -0.64 -4.48
C GLU A 147 -10.19 0.04 -4.63
N GLU A 148 -11.28 -0.68 -4.32
CA GLU A 148 -12.63 -0.14 -4.46
C GLU A 148 -12.86 1.11 -3.62
N ASP A 149 -12.39 1.13 -2.38
CA ASP A 149 -12.60 2.24 -1.45
C ASP A 149 -11.74 3.44 -1.84
N ILE A 150 -10.51 3.19 -2.28
CA ILE A 150 -9.61 4.21 -2.84
C ILE A 150 -10.25 4.86 -4.08
N ILE A 151 -10.77 4.05 -5.01
CA ILE A 151 -11.42 4.54 -6.24
C ILE A 151 -12.67 5.36 -5.90
N LYS A 152 -13.52 4.89 -4.99
CA LYS A 152 -14.72 5.62 -4.55
C LYS A 152 -14.38 7.00 -4.00
N HIS A 153 -13.28 7.11 -3.25
CA HIS A 153 -12.81 8.39 -2.70
C HIS A 153 -12.52 9.41 -3.81
N TYR A 154 -11.74 9.01 -4.81
CA TYR A 154 -11.41 9.88 -5.95
C TYR A 154 -12.62 10.18 -6.85
N GLN A 155 -13.52 9.21 -7.03
CA GLN A 155 -14.78 9.43 -7.75
C GLN A 155 -15.66 10.48 -7.08
N ASN A 156 -15.62 10.59 -5.74
CA ASN A 156 -16.31 11.64 -4.99
C ASN A 156 -15.58 13.00 -5.04
N GLY A 157 -14.41 13.08 -5.68
CA GLY A 157 -13.60 14.29 -5.76
C GLY A 157 -12.78 14.56 -4.50
N GLU A 158 -12.69 13.58 -3.61
CA GLU A 158 -11.91 13.66 -2.39
C GLU A 158 -10.50 13.15 -2.67
N ASN A 159 -9.48 13.78 -2.09
CA ASN A 159 -8.10 13.27 -2.16
C ASN A 159 -7.82 12.46 -0.90
N LEU A 160 -7.03 11.40 -1.06
CA LEU A 160 -6.49 10.67 0.08
C LEU A 160 -5.22 11.35 0.59
N ASP A 161 -4.99 11.25 1.89
CA ASP A 161 -3.73 11.60 2.53
C ASP A 161 -3.10 10.38 3.20
N GLU A 162 -1.87 10.53 3.66
CA GLU A 162 -1.12 9.45 4.31
C GLU A 162 -1.82 8.94 5.59
N LYS A 163 -2.71 9.74 6.19
CA LYS A 163 -3.48 9.33 7.37
C LYS A 163 -4.55 8.31 7.02
N TYR A 164 -4.93 8.15 5.75
CA TYR A 164 -5.84 7.08 5.30
C TYR A 164 -5.41 5.71 5.82
N CYS A 165 -4.10 5.41 5.77
CA CYS A 165 -3.51 4.17 6.27
C CYS A 165 -3.47 4.05 7.81
N THR A 166 -3.91 5.08 8.54
CA THR A 166 -3.83 5.14 10.02
C THR A 166 -5.14 5.48 10.72
N GLU A 167 -6.01 6.29 10.10
CA GLU A 167 -7.23 6.86 10.68
C GLU A 167 -8.51 6.24 10.09
N ASN A 168 -8.48 5.79 8.83
CA ASN A 168 -9.64 5.20 8.16
C ASN A 168 -9.59 3.68 8.15
N SER A 169 -10.32 3.09 9.11
CA SER A 169 -10.83 1.72 9.08
C SER A 169 -9.77 0.61 9.03
N ASN A 170 -10.19 -0.63 8.87
CA ASN A 170 -9.45 -1.86 9.19
C ASN A 170 -8.26 -2.17 8.25
N ILE A 171 -7.72 -1.14 7.60
CA ILE A 171 -6.85 -1.14 6.43
C ILE A 171 -5.37 -1.45 6.76
N CYS A 172 -4.98 -1.19 8.02
CA CYS A 172 -3.61 -1.45 8.52
C CYS A 172 -3.63 -2.07 9.93
N LEU A 173 -4.72 -2.75 10.29
CA LEU A 173 -4.68 -3.77 11.33
C LEU A 173 -4.50 -5.12 10.64
N PRO A 174 -3.68 -6.04 11.19
CA PRO A 174 -3.49 -7.34 10.57
C PRO A 174 -4.85 -7.95 10.23
N HIS A 175 -4.99 -8.43 8.99
CA HIS A 175 -5.92 -9.52 8.72
C HIS A 175 -5.61 -10.58 9.78
N LYS A 176 -6.50 -10.73 10.78
CA LYS A 176 -6.39 -11.85 11.71
C LYS A 176 -6.37 -13.08 10.79
N PRO A 177 -5.29 -13.87 10.74
CA PRO A 177 -5.39 -15.15 10.06
C PRO A 177 -6.58 -15.84 10.70
N ASP A 178 -7.48 -16.37 9.87
CA ASP A 178 -8.71 -17.03 10.28
C ASP A 178 -8.32 -18.34 11.00
N ILE A 179 -7.76 -18.22 12.22
CA ILE A 179 -7.35 -19.32 13.12
C ILE A 179 -8.39 -19.42 14.26
N LEU A 180 -9.61 -18.91 14.06
CA LEU A 180 -10.71 -19.10 14.99
C LEU A 180 -12.04 -19.27 14.27
N LYS A 181 -12.04 -20.11 13.24
CA LYS A 181 -13.21 -20.86 12.80
C LYS A 181 -12.80 -22.29 12.55
N ASN A 182 -12.50 -23.00 13.63
CA ASN A 182 -12.73 -24.43 13.82
C ASN A 182 -12.16 -24.82 15.18
N GLU A 183 -13.04 -24.79 16.18
CA GLU A 183 -13.05 -25.69 17.35
C GLU A 183 -14.27 -25.28 18.19
N LEU A 184 -15.43 -25.78 17.77
CA LEU A 184 -16.47 -26.21 18.70
C LEU A 184 -16.37 -27.73 18.80
#